data_AF-A0A972Y3W5-F1
#
_entry.id   AF-A0A972Y3W5-F1
#
_cell.length_a   1.000
_cell.length_b   1.000
_cell.length_c   1.000
_cell.angle_alpha   90.00
_cell.angle_beta   90.00
_cell.angle_gamma   90.00
#
_symmetry.space_group_name_H-M   'P 1'
#
loop_
_entity.id
_entity.type
_entity.pdbx_description
1 polymer ?
#
loop_
_entity_poly.entity_id
_entity_poly.type
_entity_poly.pdbx_seq_one_letter_code
_entity_poly.pdbx_strand_id
1 'polypeptide(L)'
;MSFFPFTTAILEDFDNETTTDLKFGLDVKYGINESFTLDATLIPDFSQTAFDNVTLNLGPFEQTFSENRQFFTEGTELFSKGDLFFSRRI
;
A
#
# COMPACT_ATOMS: atom_id res chain seq x y z
N MET A 1 -18.35 13.90 2.45
CA MET A 1 -16.91 14.19 2.37
C MET A 1 -16.35 14.02 3.77
N SER A 2 -15.45 13.07 3.96
CA SER A 2 -14.83 12.78 5.25
C SER A 2 -13.31 12.75 5.07
N PHE A 3 -12.59 13.25 6.07
CA PHE A 3 -11.14 13.32 6.08
C PHE A 3 -10.62 12.70 7.37
N PHE A 4 -9.63 11.82 7.27
CA PHE A 4 -9.04 11.12 8.39
C PHE A 4 -7.51 11.31 8.35
N PRO A 5 -6.97 12.38 8.95
CA PRO A 5 -5.54 12.57 9.05
C PRO A 5 -4.94 11.58 10.06
N PHE A 6 -3.75 11.07 9.77
CA PHE A 6 -2.98 10.22 10.67
C PHE A 6 -1.50 10.59 10.67
N THR A 7 -0.80 10.21 11.72
CA THR A 7 0.65 10.32 11.82
C THR A 7 1.21 9.03 12.36
N THR A 8 2.36 8.62 11.85
CA THR A 8 3.07 7.41 12.27
C THR A 8 4.47 7.82 12.68
N ALA A 9 4.92 7.38 13.86
CA ALA A 9 6.29 7.54 14.32
C ALA A 9 6.94 6.16 14.43
N ILE A 10 8.07 5.97 13.75
CA ILE A 10 8.85 4.74 13.76
C ILE A 10 10.17 5.04 14.47
N LEU A 11 10.52 4.20 15.44
CA LEU A 11 11.80 4.26 16.13
C LEU A 11 12.61 3.04 15.69
N GLU A 12 13.72 3.29 14.99
CA GLU A 12 14.67 2.26 14.59
C GLU A 12 15.95 2.40 15.42
N ASP A 13 16.36 1.31 16.04
CA ASP A 13 17.64 1.20 16.73
C ASP A 13 18.55 0.28 15.92
N PHE A 14 19.64 0.84 15.38
CA PHE A 14 20.62 0.08 14.63
C PHE A 14 22.03 0.56 15.00
N ASP A 15 22.88 -0.38 15.41
CA ASP A 15 24.28 -0.12 15.79
C ASP A 15 24.45 1.05 16.79
N ASN A 16 23.59 1.10 17.82
CA ASN A 16 23.61 2.12 18.87
C ASN A 16 23.30 3.55 18.38
N GLU A 17 22.80 3.69 17.15
CA GLU A 17 22.20 4.89 16.59
C GLU A 17 20.67 4.74 16.59
N THR A 18 19.98 5.65 17.27
CA THR A 18 18.51 5.70 17.27
C THR A 18 18.03 6.69 16.22
N THR A 19 17.35 6.19 15.19
CA THR A 19 16.72 7.01 14.15
C THR A 19 15.21 7.10 14.41
N THR A 20 14.65 8.30 14.28
CA THR A 20 13.20 8.54 14.42
C THR A 20 12.64 9.00 13.09
N ASP A 21 11.76 8.18 12.53
CA ASP A 21 11.06 8.46 11.29
C ASP A 21 9.63 8.89 11.58
N LEU A 22 9.30 10.14 11.24
CA LEU A 22 7.97 10.69 11.38
C LEU A 22 7.28 10.80 10.03
N LYS A 23 6.13 10.16 9.90
CA LYS A 23 5.27 10.16 8.70
C LYS A 23 3.94 10.83 9.01
N PHE A 24 3.39 11.48 8.00
CA PHE A 24 2.06 12.09 8.04
C PHE A 24 1.28 11.57 6.85
N GLY A 25 0.05 11.13 7.09
CA GLY A 25 -0.84 10.62 6.07
C GLY A 25 -2.25 11.18 6.23
N LEU A 26 -3.06 10.99 5.20
CA LEU A 26 -4.43 11.48 5.15
C LEU A 26 -5.29 10.56 4.30
N ASP A 27 -6.39 10.08 4.88
CA ASP A 27 -7.44 9.39 4.11
C ASP A 27 -8.59 10.33 3.79
N VAL A 28 -9.10 10.22 2.57
CA VAL A 28 -10.17 11.04 2.02
C VAL A 28 -11.26 10.13 1.48
N LYS A 29 -12.47 10.29 2.03
CA LYS A 29 -13.65 9.56 1.56
C LYS A 29 -14.69 10.51 0.98
N TYR A 30 -15.01 10.33 -0.29
CA TYR A 30 -16.00 11.13 -1.01
C TYR A 30 -17.13 10.28 -1.59
N GLY A 31 -18.35 10.44 -1.08
CA GLY A 31 -19.55 9.92 -1.72
C GLY A 31 -19.95 10.79 -2.91
N ILE A 32 -19.81 10.27 -4.12
CA ILE A 32 -20.25 10.93 -5.36
C ILE A 32 -21.78 10.87 -5.46
N ASN A 33 -22.38 9.72 -5.10
CA ASN A 33 -23.82 9.51 -4.92
C ASN A 33 -24.06 8.35 -3.92
N GLU A 34 -25.32 7.95 -3.70
CA GLU A 34 -25.66 6.87 -2.75
C GLU A 34 -25.06 5.50 -3.12
N SER A 35 -24.69 5.29 -4.37
CA SER A 35 -24.15 4.03 -4.90
C SER A 35 -22.63 4.09 -5.18
N PHE A 36 -22.01 5.28 -5.16
CA PHE A 36 -20.61 5.47 -5.53
C PHE A 36 -19.85 6.27 -4.49
N THR A 37 -18.83 5.65 -3.94
CA THR A 37 -17.86 6.27 -3.03
C THR A 37 -16.47 6.18 -3.63
N LEU A 38 -15.76 7.31 -3.66
CA LEU A 38 -14.34 7.41 -3.93
C LEU A 38 -13.60 7.38 -2.59
N ASP A 39 -12.63 6.48 -2.47
CA ASP A 39 -11.70 6.40 -1.35
C ASP A 39 -10.29 6.69 -1.86
N ALA A 40 -9.52 7.51 -1.14
CA ALA A 40 -8.18 7.93 -1.55
C ALA A 40 -7.31 8.19 -0.32
N THR A 41 -6.09 7.65 -0.34
CA THR A 41 -5.10 7.84 0.73
C THR A 41 -3.89 8.60 0.21
N LEU A 42 -3.46 9.62 0.94
CA LEU A 42 -2.22 10.36 0.75
C LEU A 42 -1.18 9.86 1.76
N ILE A 43 0.00 9.48 1.27
CA ILE A 43 1.10 8.90 2.06
C ILE A 43 0.61 7.67 2.85
N PRO A 44 0.29 6.56 2.16
CA PRO A 44 -0.08 5.31 2.82
C PRO A 44 1.07 4.76 3.66
N ASP A 45 0.75 4.21 4.83
CA ASP A 45 1.72 3.54 5.69
C ASP A 45 1.92 2.08 5.25
N PHE A 46 3.14 1.75 4.83
CA PHE A 46 3.52 0.40 4.41
C PHE A 46 4.25 -0.40 5.49
N SER A 47 4.49 0.17 6.68
CA SER A 47 5.21 -0.50 7.77
C SER A 47 4.52 -1.78 8.25
N GLN A 48 3.21 -1.89 8.05
CA GLN A 48 2.41 -3.05 8.47
C GLN A 48 2.38 -4.19 7.44
N THR A 49 3.06 -4.04 6.29
CA THR A 49 3.05 -5.09 5.27
C THR A 49 4.08 -6.17 5.56
N ALA A 50 3.69 -7.43 5.38
CA ALA A 50 4.61 -8.57 5.46
C ALA A 50 5.73 -8.44 4.42
N PHE A 51 6.98 -8.58 4.87
CA PHE A 51 8.14 -8.60 4.00
C PHE A 51 8.05 -9.74 2.97
N ASP A 52 8.42 -9.45 1.72
CA ASP A 52 8.51 -10.48 0.69
C ASP A 52 9.64 -11.47 1.01
N ASN A 53 9.34 -12.76 0.90
CA ASN A 53 10.30 -13.80 1.25
C ASN A 53 11.35 -13.94 0.13
N VAL A 54 12.58 -13.48 0.39
CA VAL A 54 13.67 -13.50 -0.60
C VAL A 54 14.06 -14.96 -0.87
N THR A 55 13.63 -15.48 -2.03
CA THR A 55 14.04 -16.80 -2.52
C THR A 55 15.03 -16.61 -3.66
N LEU A 56 16.17 -17.29 -3.61
CA LEU A 56 17.20 -17.19 -4.64
C LEU A 56 16.74 -17.93 -5.91
N ASN A 57 16.31 -17.19 -6.94
CA ASN A 57 15.98 -17.76 -8.25
C ASN A 57 17.23 -17.84 -9.14
N LEU A 58 17.74 -19.05 -9.35
CA LEU A 58 18.90 -19.36 -10.20
C LEU A 58 18.50 -19.85 -11.61
N GLY A 59 17.20 -19.84 -11.93
CA GLY A 59 16.69 -20.20 -13.25
C GLY A 59 16.68 -19.01 -14.22
N PRO A 60 16.51 -19.25 -15.53
CA PRO A 60 16.51 -18.20 -16.54
C PRO A 60 15.19 -17.39 -16.60
N PHE A 61 14.23 -17.67 -15.73
CA PHE A 61 12.92 -17.04 -15.71
C PHE A 61 12.81 -16.03 -14.57
N GLU A 62 12.14 -14.90 -14.84
CA GLU A 62 11.92 -13.84 -13.85
C GLU A 62 11.06 -14.34 -12.68
N GLN A 63 11.45 -13.95 -11.46
CA GLN A 63 10.68 -14.23 -10.26
C GLN A 63 9.61 -13.16 -10.07
N THR A 64 8.34 -13.57 -10.07
CA THR A 64 7.23 -12.66 -9.76
C THR A 64 6.86 -12.80 -8.28
N PHE A 65 6.92 -11.70 -7.53
CA PHE A 65 6.43 -11.65 -6.16
C PHE A 65 4.96 -11.25 -6.13
N SER A 66 4.21 -11.87 -5.22
CA SER A 66 2.84 -11.43 -4.93
C SER A 66 2.89 -10.12 -4.15
N GLU A 67 2.06 -9.15 -4.54
CA GLU A 67 1.98 -7.87 -3.84
C GLU A 67 1.17 -8.06 -2.56
N ASN A 68 1.80 -7.85 -1.41
CA ASN A 68 1.19 -8.11 -0.10
C ASN A 68 0.66 -6.84 0.57
N ARG A 69 0.99 -5.65 0.07
CA ARG A 69 0.51 -4.38 0.63
C ARG A 69 -0.98 -4.24 0.33
N GLN A 70 -1.78 -4.09 1.37
CA GLN A 70 -3.24 -3.97 1.27
C GLN A 70 -3.68 -2.85 0.32
N PHE A 71 -2.94 -1.73 0.28
CA PHE A 71 -3.20 -0.62 -0.63
C PHE A 71 -3.28 -1.01 -2.12
N PHE A 72 -2.48 -2.00 -2.56
CA PHE A 72 -2.44 -2.41 -3.97
C PHE A 72 -3.29 -3.64 -4.28
N THR A 73 -3.74 -4.38 -3.27
CA THR A 73 -4.60 -5.56 -3.45
C THR A 73 -6.08 -5.24 -3.27
N GLU A 74 -6.40 -4.22 -2.48
CA GLU A 74 -7.77 -3.75 -2.27
C GLU A 74 -8.40 -3.27 -3.58
N GLY A 75 -9.64 -3.71 -3.84
CA GLY A 75 -10.39 -3.30 -5.02
C GLY A 75 -9.90 -3.87 -6.35
N THR A 76 -8.83 -4.68 -6.40
CA THR A 76 -8.35 -5.34 -7.63
C THR A 76 -9.40 -6.25 -8.27
N GLU A 77 -10.29 -6.81 -7.46
CA GLU A 77 -11.46 -7.58 -7.87
C GLU A 77 -12.49 -6.78 -8.69
N LEU A 78 -12.53 -5.46 -8.56
CA LEU A 78 -13.40 -4.60 -9.37
C LEU A 78 -12.88 -4.48 -10.80
N PHE A 79 -11.55 -4.47 -10.97
CA PHE A 79 -10.93 -4.41 -12.30
C PHE A 79 -11.08 -5.72 -13.06
N SER A 80 -10.98 -6.87 -12.36
CA SER A 80 -11.19 -8.19 -12.97
C SER A 80 -12.66 -8.44 -13.38
N LYS A 81 -13.63 -7.83 -12.69
CA LYS A 81 -15.05 -7.97 -13.01
C LYS A 81 -15.50 -7.17 -14.23
N GLY A 82 -14.72 -6.17 -14.66
CA GLY A 82 -15.04 -5.25 -15.75
C GLY A 82 -14.12 -5.34 -16.97
N ASP A 83 -13.25 -6.36 -17.05
CA ASP A 83 -12.16 -6.45 -18.04
C ASP A 83 -11.29 -5.17 -18.11
N LEU A 84 -11.13 -4.49 -16.98
CA LEU A 84 -10.34 -3.26 -16.88
C LEU A 84 -8.89 -3.60 -16.57
N PHE A 85 -7.96 -2.98 -17.30
CA PHE A 85 -6.53 -3.18 -17.07
C PHE A 85 -6.04 -2.41 -15.85
N PHE A 86 -5.51 -3.13 -14.86
CA PHE A 86 -4.81 -2.54 -13.72
C PHE A 86 -3.30 -2.56 -13.98
N SER A 87 -2.75 -1.39 -14.34
CA SER A 87 -1.31 -1.21 -14.51
C SER A 87 -0.64 -0.84 -13.19
N ARG A 88 0.37 -1.60 -12.76
CA ARG A 88 1.22 -1.24 -11.62
C ARG A 88 2.68 -1.20 -12.03
N ARG A 89 3.42 -0.18 -11.58
CA ARG A 89 4.88 -0.12 -11.65
C ARG A 89 5.39 0.18 -10.24
N ILE A 90 6.23 -0.70 -9.71
CA ILE A 90 6.84 -0.60 -8.38
C ILE A 90 8.29 -0.15 -8.58
#